data_AF-A0A8C9QJB9-F1
#
_entry.id   AF-A0A8C9QJB9-F1
#
_cell.length_a   1.000
_cell.length_b   1.000
_cell.length_c   1.000
_cell.angle_alpha   90.00
_cell.angle_beta   90.00
_cell.angle_gamma   90.00
#
_symmetry.space_group_name_H-M   'P 1'
#
loop_
_entity.id
_entity.type
_entity.pdbx_description
1 polymer ?
#
loop_
_entity_poly.entity_id
_entity_poly.type
_entity_poly.pdbx_seq_one_letter_code
_entity_poly.pdbx_strand_id
1 'polypeptide(L)'
;MAFVTRQFLRSLSSSSSASASAKKIIVKHVRVIGGGLMGAGIAQVAAASGHTVVLVDQTEDILAKSKKKKFAENPKAGDEFVEKTLSSISTCTDAASVVHSTDLVVEAIVENLKVKNELFQRLDKFAYHFVVHGEWELDPLQVRSMLSPWKKTVHGN
;
A
#
# COMPACT_ATOMS: atom_id res chain seq x y z
N MET A 1 22.87 24.31 21.11
CA MET A 1 21.62 24.04 21.85
C MET A 1 20.40 24.86 21.41
N ALA A 2 20.56 26.05 20.81
CA ALA A 2 19.42 26.91 20.39
C ALA A 2 18.57 26.35 19.22
N PHE A 3 19.14 25.53 18.36
CA PHE A 3 18.44 24.98 17.18
C PHE A 3 17.36 23.95 17.57
N VAL A 4 17.71 23.02 18.46
CA VAL A 4 16.82 21.95 18.94
C VAL A 4 15.67 22.53 19.77
N THR A 5 15.96 23.50 20.63
CA THR A 5 14.93 24.21 21.41
C THR A 5 13.97 24.99 20.52
N ARG A 6 14.46 25.61 19.44
CA ARG A 6 13.60 26.35 18.48
C ARG A 6 12.74 25.42 17.63
N GLN A 7 13.24 24.25 17.23
CA GLN A 7 12.43 23.24 16.55
C GLN A 7 11.39 22.59 17.47
N PHE A 8 11.76 22.33 18.72
CA PHE A 8 10.85 21.78 19.73
C PHE A 8 9.70 22.75 20.06
N LEU A 9 10.03 24.02 20.34
CA LEU A 9 9.02 25.05 20.56
C LEU A 9 8.15 25.29 19.32
N ARG A 10 8.73 25.13 18.11
CA ARG A 10 7.97 25.18 16.87
C ARG A 10 7.03 23.98 16.76
N SER A 11 7.43 22.74 17.05
CA SER A 11 6.53 21.58 16.96
C SER A 11 5.36 21.66 17.94
N LEU A 12 5.56 22.30 19.10
CA LEU A 12 4.53 22.55 20.11
C LEU A 12 3.59 23.73 19.78
N SER A 13 3.89 24.52 18.75
CA SER A 13 3.01 25.60 18.30
C SER A 13 1.74 25.03 17.65
N SER A 14 0.57 25.63 17.92
CA SER A 14 -0.71 25.20 17.34
C SER A 14 -0.73 25.25 15.81
N SER A 15 0.06 26.14 15.20
CA SER A 15 0.23 26.20 13.74
C SER A 15 0.97 24.98 13.20
N SER A 16 1.92 24.43 13.96
CA SER A 16 2.71 23.25 13.57
C SER A 16 1.96 21.96 13.84
N SER A 17 1.21 21.87 14.94
CA SER A 17 0.34 20.71 15.21
C SER A 17 -0.85 20.68 14.24
N ALA A 18 -1.42 21.83 13.87
CA ALA A 18 -2.43 21.93 12.82
C ALA A 18 -1.85 21.59 11.44
N SER A 19 -0.61 22.04 11.11
CA SER A 19 0.06 21.69 9.87
C SER A 19 0.46 20.21 9.79
N ALA A 20 0.82 19.57 10.91
CA ALA A 20 1.11 18.15 10.97
C ALA A 20 -0.18 17.31 10.86
N SER A 21 -1.27 17.75 11.49
CA SER A 21 -2.59 17.13 11.38
C SER A 21 -3.18 17.26 9.96
N ALA A 22 -2.98 18.41 9.29
CA ALA A 22 -3.39 18.64 7.91
C ALA A 22 -2.57 17.82 6.88
N LYS A 23 -1.36 17.38 7.24
CA LYS A 23 -0.53 16.48 6.41
C LYS A 23 -0.83 14.99 6.60
N LYS A 24 -1.84 14.64 7.41
CA LYS A 24 -2.25 13.25 7.58
C LYS A 24 -3.03 12.79 6.34
N ILE A 25 -2.39 12.02 5.47
CA ILE A 25 -3.06 11.38 4.35
C ILE A 25 -4.01 10.32 4.90
N ILE A 26 -5.30 10.51 4.69
CA ILE A 26 -6.33 9.52 5.03
C ILE A 26 -6.34 8.50 3.90
N VAL A 27 -5.88 7.28 4.19
CA VAL A 27 -5.88 6.18 3.22
C VAL A 27 -7.31 5.70 3.01
N LYS A 28 -7.85 5.89 1.80
CA LYS A 28 -9.16 5.37 1.39
C LYS A 28 -9.02 4.31 0.32
N HIS A 29 -8.09 4.51 -0.63
CA HIS A 29 -7.85 3.62 -1.75
C HIS A 29 -6.54 2.87 -1.55
N VAL A 30 -6.64 1.54 -1.45
CA VAL A 30 -5.51 0.63 -1.27
C VAL A 30 -5.36 -0.26 -2.49
N ARG A 31 -4.15 -0.38 -3.01
CA ARG A 31 -3.82 -1.30 -4.11
C ARG A 31 -2.88 -2.34 -3.60
N VAL A 32 -3.19 -3.60 -3.79
CA VAL A 32 -2.31 -4.70 -3.41
C VAL A 32 -1.81 -5.35 -4.69
N ILE A 33 -0.49 -5.41 -4.86
CA ILE A 33 0.16 -5.98 -6.04
C ILE A 33 0.73 -7.32 -5.64
N GLY A 34 0.14 -8.39 -6.18
CA GLY A 34 0.39 -9.78 -5.82
C GLY A 34 -0.86 -10.39 -5.19
N GLY A 35 -1.49 -11.33 -5.88
CA GLY A 35 -2.60 -12.19 -5.47
C GLY A 35 -2.15 -13.49 -4.82
N GLY A 36 -0.91 -13.58 -4.35
CA GLY A 36 -0.43 -14.67 -3.52
C GLY A 36 -1.16 -14.73 -2.16
N LEU A 37 -0.76 -15.68 -1.30
CA LEU A 37 -1.37 -15.88 0.02
C LEU A 37 -1.35 -14.59 0.87
N MET A 38 -0.22 -13.89 0.90
CA MET A 38 -0.05 -12.67 1.68
C MET A 38 -0.87 -11.51 1.12
N GLY A 39 -0.76 -11.24 -0.18
CA GLY A 39 -1.49 -10.12 -0.79
C GLY A 39 -3.01 -10.31 -0.77
N ALA A 40 -3.51 -11.54 -0.95
CA ALA A 40 -4.93 -11.85 -0.73
C ALA A 40 -5.37 -11.53 0.71
N GLY A 41 -4.51 -11.82 1.70
CA GLY A 41 -4.75 -11.50 3.10
C GLY A 41 -4.79 -10.03 3.41
N ILE A 42 -3.81 -9.28 2.89
CA ILE A 42 -3.73 -7.84 3.06
C ILE A 42 -4.96 -7.18 2.42
N ALA A 43 -5.33 -7.61 1.21
CA ALA A 43 -6.50 -7.11 0.50
C ALA A 43 -7.79 -7.35 1.30
N GLN A 44 -7.93 -8.54 1.90
CA GLN A 44 -9.09 -8.89 2.72
C GLN A 44 -9.17 -8.03 3.99
N VAL A 45 -8.06 -7.87 4.72
CA VAL A 45 -8.05 -7.06 5.96
C VAL A 45 -8.30 -5.59 5.65
N ALA A 46 -7.72 -5.08 4.56
CA ALA A 46 -7.96 -3.70 4.12
C ALA A 46 -9.43 -3.47 3.73
N ALA A 47 -10.04 -4.40 2.99
CA ALA A 47 -11.45 -4.32 2.62
C ALA A 47 -12.39 -4.47 3.83
N ALA A 48 -12.08 -5.38 4.75
CA ALA A 48 -12.81 -5.56 6.00
C ALA A 48 -12.76 -4.32 6.91
N SER A 49 -11.68 -3.54 6.81
CA SER A 49 -11.52 -2.27 7.52
C SER A 49 -12.24 -1.10 6.83
N GLY A 50 -12.94 -1.33 5.72
CA GLY A 50 -13.72 -0.33 5.00
C GLY A 50 -12.95 0.44 3.94
N HIS A 51 -11.76 -0.03 3.52
CA HIS A 51 -11.01 0.58 2.42
C HIS A 51 -11.46 0.02 1.08
N THR A 52 -11.37 0.85 0.03
CA THR A 52 -11.58 0.38 -1.34
C THR A 52 -10.30 -0.27 -1.84
N VAL A 53 -10.36 -1.57 -2.12
CA VAL A 53 -9.18 -2.35 -2.49
C VAL A 53 -9.23 -2.74 -3.96
N VAL A 54 -8.10 -2.61 -4.67
CA VAL A 54 -7.88 -3.40 -5.89
C VAL A 54 -6.68 -4.31 -5.71
N LEU A 55 -6.92 -5.59 -5.98
CA LEU A 55 -5.91 -6.61 -6.05
C LEU A 55 -5.42 -6.72 -7.50
N VAL A 56 -4.11 -6.61 -7.69
CA VAL A 56 -3.46 -6.67 -9.00
C VAL A 56 -2.56 -7.90 -9.06
N ASP A 57 -2.66 -8.68 -10.14
CA ASP A 57 -1.73 -9.77 -10.44
C ASP A 57 -1.61 -9.97 -11.96
N GLN A 58 -0.62 -10.73 -12.41
CA GLN A 58 -0.32 -10.93 -13.83
C GLN A 58 -1.42 -11.71 -14.58
N THR A 59 -2.13 -12.61 -13.90
CA THR A 59 -3.14 -13.46 -14.53
C THR A 59 -4.45 -13.51 -13.74
N GLU A 60 -5.56 -13.60 -14.48
CA GLU A 60 -6.90 -13.74 -13.90
C GLU A 60 -7.05 -15.04 -13.09
N ASP A 61 -6.33 -16.09 -13.44
CA ASP A 61 -6.31 -17.36 -12.70
C ASP A 61 -5.79 -17.20 -11.27
N ILE A 62 -4.74 -16.39 -11.09
CA ILE A 62 -4.18 -16.12 -9.75
C ILE A 62 -5.17 -15.27 -8.95
N LEU A 63 -5.81 -14.29 -9.59
CA LEU A 63 -6.86 -13.46 -8.98
C LEU A 63 -8.11 -14.26 -8.60
N ALA A 64 -8.49 -15.26 -9.39
CA ALA A 64 -9.59 -16.16 -9.05
C ALA A 64 -9.23 -17.08 -7.88
N LYS A 65 -7.97 -17.57 -7.83
CA LYS A 65 -7.46 -18.39 -6.73
C LYS A 65 -7.33 -17.59 -5.43
N SER A 66 -6.89 -16.34 -5.51
CA SER A 66 -6.71 -15.46 -4.35
C SER A 66 -8.03 -15.17 -3.64
N LYS A 67 -9.11 -14.95 -4.41
CA LYS A 67 -10.47 -14.82 -3.89
C LYS A 67 -11.00 -16.06 -3.19
N LYS A 68 -10.55 -17.27 -3.57
CA LYS A 68 -11.03 -18.54 -2.98
C LYS A 68 -10.25 -19.00 -1.76
N LYS A 69 -8.93 -18.74 -1.72
CA LYS A 69 -8.01 -19.40 -0.77
C LYS A 69 -8.16 -18.99 0.70
N LYS A 70 -8.60 -17.78 1.03
CA LYS A 70 -8.67 -17.32 2.44
C LYS A 70 -10.02 -17.49 3.13
N PHE A 71 -11.10 -17.78 2.40
CA PHE A 71 -12.42 -17.99 3.00
C PHE A 71 -12.64 -19.42 3.50
N ALA A 72 -11.84 -20.38 3.03
CA ALA A 72 -11.88 -21.76 3.52
C ALA A 72 -11.56 -21.88 5.03
N GLU A 73 -10.82 -20.92 5.59
CA GLU A 73 -10.35 -20.97 6.97
C GLU A 73 -11.32 -20.30 7.97
N ASN A 74 -12.30 -19.51 7.52
CA ASN A 74 -13.21 -18.79 8.43
C ASN A 74 -14.70 -18.90 8.03
N PRO A 75 -15.28 -20.11 8.01
CA PRO A 75 -16.66 -20.38 7.58
C PRO A 75 -17.75 -19.84 8.54
N LYS A 76 -17.37 -19.15 9.62
CA LYS A 76 -18.30 -18.65 10.66
C LYS A 76 -18.44 -17.13 10.70
N ALA A 77 -17.59 -16.38 9.99
CA ALA A 77 -17.76 -14.95 9.84
C ALA A 77 -18.85 -14.73 8.79
N GLY A 78 -20.05 -14.32 9.22
CA GLY A 78 -21.29 -14.33 8.45
C GLY A 78 -21.15 -13.99 6.98
N ASP A 79 -21.78 -14.79 6.13
CA ASP A 79 -21.67 -14.73 4.67
C ASP A 79 -21.88 -13.32 4.10
N GLU A 80 -22.71 -12.49 4.74
CA GLU A 80 -22.90 -11.07 4.38
C GLU A 80 -21.62 -10.22 4.58
N PHE A 81 -20.85 -10.45 5.64
CA PHE A 81 -19.59 -9.73 5.88
C PHE A 81 -18.54 -10.14 4.84
N VAL A 82 -18.52 -11.42 4.48
CA VAL A 82 -17.67 -11.97 3.42
C VAL A 82 -18.03 -11.36 2.07
N GLU A 83 -19.31 -11.35 1.72
CA GLU A 83 -19.81 -10.82 0.44
C GLU A 83 -19.63 -9.31 0.33
N LYS A 84 -19.84 -8.57 1.43
CA LYS A 84 -19.56 -7.13 1.52
C LYS A 84 -18.07 -6.81 1.39
N THR A 85 -17.22 -7.64 1.98
CA THR A 85 -15.76 -7.49 1.88
C THR A 85 -15.31 -7.80 0.45
N LEU A 86 -15.86 -8.85 -0.17
CA LEU A 86 -15.55 -9.25 -1.55
C LEU A 86 -16.01 -8.23 -2.59
N SER A 87 -17.20 -7.64 -2.42
CA SER A 87 -17.67 -6.56 -3.30
C SER A 87 -16.80 -5.31 -3.20
N SER A 88 -16.09 -5.11 -2.09
CA SER A 88 -15.15 -4.01 -1.90
C SER A 88 -13.76 -4.28 -2.51
N ILE A 89 -13.49 -5.51 -2.99
CA ILE A 89 -12.25 -5.92 -3.64
C ILE A 89 -12.49 -6.06 -5.15
N SER A 90 -11.99 -5.10 -5.92
CA SER A 90 -11.89 -5.22 -7.37
C SER A 90 -10.56 -5.89 -7.76
N THR A 91 -10.52 -6.53 -8.92
CA THR A 91 -9.34 -7.24 -9.44
C THR A 91 -8.94 -6.65 -10.77
N CYS A 92 -7.64 -6.45 -10.98
CA CYS A 92 -7.11 -5.94 -12.23
C CYS A 92 -5.83 -6.67 -12.60
N THR A 93 -5.51 -6.74 -13.89
CA THR A 93 -4.24 -7.31 -14.36
C THR A 93 -3.18 -6.26 -14.63
N ASP A 94 -3.59 -5.00 -14.81
CA ASP A 94 -2.69 -3.89 -15.08
C ASP A 94 -2.51 -3.02 -13.83
N ALA A 95 -1.29 -3.00 -13.30
CA ALA A 95 -0.93 -2.14 -12.18
C ALA A 95 -0.91 -0.66 -12.57
N ALA A 96 -0.54 -0.32 -13.80
CA ALA A 96 -0.31 1.08 -14.20
C ALA A 96 -1.62 1.89 -14.20
N SER A 97 -2.69 1.36 -14.78
CA SER A 97 -4.01 1.99 -14.83
C SER A 97 -4.62 2.28 -13.44
N VAL A 98 -4.24 1.49 -12.45
CA VAL A 98 -4.91 1.42 -11.15
C VAL A 98 -4.25 2.30 -10.08
N VAL A 99 -2.99 2.67 -10.29
CA VAL A 99 -2.10 3.29 -9.30
C VAL A 99 -2.17 4.83 -9.30
N HIS A 100 -2.74 5.43 -10.34
CA HIS A 100 -2.88 6.89 -10.46
C HIS A 100 -3.74 7.54 -9.38
N SER A 101 -4.79 6.86 -8.91
CA SER A 101 -5.77 7.39 -7.96
C SER A 101 -5.70 6.69 -6.60
N THR A 102 -4.49 6.36 -6.15
CA THR A 102 -4.27 5.52 -4.97
C THR A 102 -3.48 6.23 -3.89
N ASP A 103 -3.94 6.02 -2.65
CA ASP A 103 -3.31 6.57 -1.45
C ASP A 103 -2.19 5.65 -0.96
N LEU A 104 -2.41 4.33 -1.06
CA LEU A 104 -1.49 3.30 -0.58
C LEU A 104 -1.37 2.14 -1.59
N VAL A 105 -0.15 1.89 -2.06
CA VAL A 105 0.19 0.66 -2.79
C VAL A 105 0.91 -0.29 -1.84
N VAL A 106 0.52 -1.56 -1.79
CA VAL A 106 1.19 -2.62 -1.04
C VAL A 106 1.73 -3.65 -2.00
N GLU A 107 3.04 -3.86 -1.97
CA GLU A 107 3.71 -4.89 -2.79
C GLU A 107 3.80 -6.21 -2.02
N ALA A 108 3.31 -7.28 -2.63
CA ALA A 108 3.29 -8.65 -2.11
C ALA A 108 3.56 -9.67 -3.25
N ILE A 109 4.58 -9.39 -4.07
CA ILE A 109 5.01 -10.27 -5.17
C ILE A 109 6.13 -11.23 -4.69
N VAL A 110 6.54 -12.13 -5.59
CA VAL A 110 7.63 -13.09 -5.32
C VAL A 110 8.91 -12.36 -4.91
N GLU A 111 9.65 -12.95 -3.97
CA GLU A 111 10.93 -12.45 -3.46
C GLU A 111 12.02 -12.54 -4.53
N ASN A 112 11.99 -11.61 -5.47
CA ASN A 112 13.02 -11.46 -6.49
C ASN A 112 13.33 -9.98 -6.69
N LEU A 113 14.55 -9.58 -6.31
CA LEU A 113 15.01 -8.20 -6.41
C LEU A 113 14.86 -7.60 -7.81
N LYS A 114 15.12 -8.38 -8.88
CA LYS A 114 14.99 -7.87 -10.25
C LYS A 114 13.52 -7.55 -10.58
N VAL A 115 12.61 -8.45 -10.23
CA VAL A 115 11.17 -8.29 -10.46
C VAL A 115 10.61 -7.14 -9.61
N LYS A 116 11.00 -7.06 -8.34
CA LYS A 116 10.63 -5.96 -7.44
C LYS A 116 11.13 -4.62 -8.00
N ASN A 117 12.40 -4.51 -8.38
CA ASN A 117 12.96 -3.28 -8.96
C ASN A 117 12.21 -2.82 -10.21
N GLU A 118 11.93 -3.75 -11.13
CA GLU A 118 11.20 -3.43 -12.35
C GLU A 118 9.77 -2.95 -12.03
N LEU A 119 9.09 -3.61 -11.11
CA LEU A 119 7.78 -3.20 -10.64
C LEU A 119 7.83 -1.80 -10.02
N PHE A 120 8.75 -1.52 -9.12
CA PHE A 120 8.89 -0.20 -8.49
C PHE A 120 9.18 0.90 -9.51
N GLN A 121 10.08 0.65 -10.47
CA GLN A 121 10.36 1.62 -11.54
C GLN A 121 9.14 1.91 -12.41
N ARG A 122 8.29 0.90 -12.67
CA ARG A 122 7.03 1.08 -13.38
C ARG A 122 6.05 1.89 -12.53
N LEU A 123 5.83 1.48 -11.28
CA LEU A 123 4.89 2.13 -10.36
C LEU A 123 5.27 3.56 -10.03
N ASP A 124 6.56 3.86 -9.92
CA ASP A 124 7.02 5.18 -9.53
C ASP A 124 6.68 6.25 -10.57
N LYS A 125 6.52 5.86 -11.84
CA LYS A 125 6.02 6.75 -12.92
C LYS A 125 4.56 7.13 -12.75
N PHE A 126 3.77 6.33 -12.02
CA PHE A 126 2.31 6.45 -11.97
C PHE A 126 1.77 6.75 -10.56
N ALA A 127 2.48 6.35 -9.49
CA ALA A 127 2.07 6.51 -8.11
C ALA A 127 2.40 7.91 -7.58
N TYR A 128 1.45 8.56 -6.91
CA TYR A 128 1.65 9.92 -6.38
C TYR A 128 2.11 9.96 -4.92
N HIS A 129 1.68 9.02 -4.07
CA HIS A 129 1.77 9.24 -2.61
C HIS A 129 2.56 8.21 -1.80
N PHE A 130 2.26 6.91 -1.85
CA PHE A 130 2.90 5.98 -0.90
C PHE A 130 2.89 4.52 -1.37
N VAL A 131 4.05 3.85 -1.24
CA VAL A 131 4.20 2.42 -1.51
C VAL A 131 4.79 1.74 -0.28
N VAL A 132 4.06 0.78 0.30
CA VAL A 132 4.48 -0.05 1.43
C VAL A 132 4.91 -1.41 0.89
N HIS A 133 6.03 -1.90 1.41
CA HIS A 133 6.57 -3.21 1.08
C HIS A 133 6.03 -4.25 2.05
N GLY A 134 5.62 -5.41 1.52
CA GLY A 134 5.03 -6.50 2.30
C GLY A 134 6.04 -7.39 3.05
N GLU A 135 7.34 -7.05 3.08
CA GLU A 135 8.36 -7.91 3.70
C GLU A 135 9.53 -7.13 4.31
N TRP A 136 9.96 -7.58 5.50
CA TRP A 136 10.81 -6.87 6.47
C TRP A 136 12.32 -6.99 6.22
N GLU A 137 12.75 -7.69 5.16
CA GLU A 137 14.17 -8.02 4.91
C GLU A 137 14.90 -6.97 4.06
N LEU A 138 14.18 -6.14 3.30
CA LEU A 138 14.81 -5.12 2.47
C LEU A 138 15.19 -3.90 3.31
N ASP A 139 16.49 -3.61 3.34
CA ASP A 139 17.02 -2.38 3.94
C ASP A 139 16.25 -1.17 3.37
N PRO A 140 15.69 -0.29 4.22
CA PRO A 140 15.03 0.94 3.79
C PRO A 140 15.88 1.79 2.82
N LEU A 141 17.21 1.69 2.88
CA LEU A 141 18.14 2.34 1.96
C LEU A 141 18.09 1.74 0.55
N GLN A 142 17.98 0.41 0.44
CA GLN A 142 17.81 -0.26 -0.85
C GLN A 142 16.51 0.16 -1.50
N VAL A 143 15.42 0.19 -0.72
CA VAL A 143 14.11 0.66 -1.18
C VAL A 143 14.16 2.13 -1.61
N ARG A 144 14.77 3.00 -0.80
CA ARG A 144 14.92 4.42 -1.14
C ARG A 144 15.76 4.63 -2.39
N SER A 145 16.69 3.73 -2.70
CA SER A 145 17.47 3.78 -3.94
C SER A 145 16.59 3.58 -5.19
N MET A 146 15.54 2.76 -5.08
CA MET A 146 14.64 2.34 -6.17
C MET A 146 13.56 3.37 -6.53
N LEU A 147 13.25 4.30 -5.61
CA LEU A 147 12.28 5.37 -5.83
C LEU A 147 12.88 6.54 -6.63
N SER A 148 12.05 7.34 -7.31
CA SER A 148 12.51 8.55 -8.00
C SER A 148 13.17 9.55 -7.06
N PRO A 149 14.12 10.35 -7.55
CA PRO A 149 14.77 11.41 -6.77
C PRO A 149 13.79 12.35 -6.06
N TRP A 150 12.62 12.61 -6.66
CA TRP A 150 11.59 13.47 -6.07
C TRP A 150 10.97 12.86 -4.80
N LYS A 151 10.68 11.54 -4.80
CA LYS A 151 10.15 10.84 -3.63
C LYS A 151 11.20 10.55 -2.54
N LYS A 152 12.49 10.52 -2.89
CA LYS A 152 13.61 10.41 -1.92
C LYS A 152 13.65 11.59 -0.94
N THR A 153 13.05 12.71 -1.29
CA THR A 153 13.11 13.99 -0.55
C THR A 153 11.96 14.16 0.44
N VAL A 154 10.83 13.46 0.26
CA VAL A 154 9.57 13.74 0.99
C VAL A 154 9.59 13.28 2.47
N HIS A 155 10.55 12.44 2.87
CA HIS A 155 10.73 12.00 4.28
C HIS A 155 12.11 12.39 4.86
N GLY A 156 12.78 13.39 4.28
CA GLY A 156 14.07 13.87 4.74
C GLY A 156 14.05 15.36 5.06
N ASN A 157 13.31 15.75 6.11
CA ASN A 157 13.67 16.88 6.98
C ASN A 157 12.83 16.89 8.26
#